data_AF-A0A2N1QUI4-F1
#
_entry.id   AF-A0A2N1QUI4-F1
#
_cell.length_a   1.000
_cell.length_b   1.000
_cell.length_c   1.000
_cell.angle_alpha   90.00
_cell.angle_beta   90.00
_cell.angle_gamma   90.00
#
_symmetry.space_group_name_H-M   'P 1'
#
loop_
_entity.id
_entity.type
_entity.pdbx_description
1 polymer ?
#
loop_
_entity_poly.entity_id
_entity_poly.type
_entity_poly.pdbx_seq_one_letter_code
_entity_poly.pdbx_strand_id
1 'polypeptide(L)'
;MALSTTTNYSLRKHDAGDLNWDVDMNWNMTEIDKKLKLLFANFLTCSTAAGTAAKVASFTNFALEAGCLIAVKFTNGNSASGATLNVNSTGAKAIYYNGSAISTNVIATNGVYLFIYDGTNWVMLNPITLSDAIADGETGLAPTQNAVYDALILKADKIYVDGLLTKQDTNDGKTYKAVPSFTDGVLSWTAEEVV
;
A
#
# COMPACT_ATOMS: atom_id res chain seq x y z
N MET A 1 -1.44 15.45 49.13
CA MET A 1 -1.41 16.27 47.90
C MET A 1 -1.76 15.35 46.74
N ALA A 2 -2.66 15.75 45.86
CA ALA A 2 -2.91 14.99 44.62
C ALA A 2 -1.69 15.16 43.71
N LEU A 3 -1.14 14.05 43.21
CA LEU A 3 -0.04 14.08 42.25
C LEU A 3 -0.47 14.88 41.01
N SER A 4 0.25 15.95 40.68
CA SER A 4 0.02 16.67 39.44
C SER A 4 0.59 15.88 38.27
N THR A 5 -0.20 15.61 37.22
CA THR A 5 0.27 14.86 36.03
C THR A 5 0.12 15.67 34.75
N THR A 6 0.87 15.31 33.71
CA THR A 6 0.71 15.84 32.35
C THR A 6 -0.56 15.31 31.68
N THR A 7 -1.00 15.94 30.60
CA THR A 7 -2.32 15.69 30.00
C THR A 7 -2.31 14.55 28.99
N ASN A 8 -1.19 14.29 28.31
CA ASN A 8 -1.18 13.32 27.20
C ASN A 8 -0.77 11.91 27.64
N TYR A 9 0.24 11.80 28.51
CA TYR A 9 0.78 10.52 28.98
C TYR A 9 0.85 10.40 30.51
N SER A 10 0.18 11.32 31.22
CA SER A 10 0.10 11.29 32.69
C SER A 10 1.46 11.21 33.39
N LEU A 11 2.49 11.83 32.82
CA LEU A 11 3.81 11.93 33.43
C LEU A 11 3.69 12.75 34.71
N ARG A 12 4.34 12.30 35.79
CA ARG A 12 4.34 13.03 37.07
C ARG A 12 5.01 14.39 36.87
N LYS A 13 4.35 15.46 37.30
CA LYS A 13 4.93 16.80 37.36
C LYS A 13 5.60 16.97 38.73
N HIS A 14 6.64 17.79 38.76
CA HIS A 14 7.24 18.23 40.01
C HIS A 14 6.23 19.02 40.83
N ASP A 15 6.06 18.64 42.10
CA ASP A 15 5.24 19.35 43.06
C ASP A 15 6.12 20.11 44.06
N ALA A 16 5.62 21.20 44.66
CA ALA A 16 6.40 22.10 45.52
C ALA A 16 7.00 21.45 46.79
N GLY A 17 6.69 20.18 47.07
CA GLY A 17 7.24 19.38 48.16
C GLY A 17 8.38 18.44 47.76
N ASP A 18 8.70 18.32 46.47
CA ASP A 18 9.76 17.44 45.95
C ASP A 18 11.15 18.11 46.11
N LEU A 19 11.52 18.47 47.34
CA LEU A 19 12.74 19.27 47.60
C LEU A 19 14.00 18.46 47.93
N ASN A 20 13.93 17.12 47.97
CA ASN A 20 15.01 16.39 48.64
C ASN A 20 15.58 15.13 48.00
N TRP A 21 15.05 14.54 46.92
CA TRP A 21 15.78 13.45 46.24
C TRP A 21 15.43 13.12 44.79
N ASP A 22 14.55 13.86 44.14
CA ASP A 22 14.28 13.53 42.75
C ASP A 22 15.10 14.46 41.84
N VAL A 23 16.06 13.83 41.18
CA VAL A 23 16.87 14.33 40.07
C VAL A 23 15.99 14.50 38.81
N ASP A 24 14.68 14.69 39.00
CA ASP A 24 13.64 14.49 38.01
C ASP A 24 13.46 15.73 37.14
N MET A 25 14.38 15.82 36.17
CA MET A 25 14.15 16.40 34.85
C MET A 25 13.77 17.90 34.81
N ASN A 26 14.60 18.79 35.37
CA ASN A 26 14.66 20.23 35.01
C ASN A 26 13.28 20.95 34.85
N TRP A 27 12.26 20.54 35.62
CA TRP A 27 10.86 20.97 35.47
C TRP A 27 10.25 20.91 34.05
N ASN A 28 10.78 20.05 33.18
CA ASN A 28 10.42 20.03 31.77
C ASN A 28 9.33 19.01 31.41
N MET A 29 8.66 18.38 32.39
CA MET A 29 7.77 17.25 32.10
C MET A 29 6.59 17.59 31.20
N THR A 30 6.06 18.81 31.30
CA THR A 30 5.03 19.30 30.38
C THR A 30 5.56 19.42 28.94
N GLU A 31 6.83 19.80 28.76
CA GLU A 31 7.47 19.88 27.45
C GLU A 31 7.83 18.51 26.89
N ILE A 32 8.26 17.58 27.74
CA ILE A 32 8.47 16.17 27.35
C ILE A 32 7.16 15.54 26.90
N ASP A 33 6.07 15.73 27.65
CA ASP A 33 4.74 15.20 27.31
C ASP A 33 4.24 15.73 25.95
N LYS A 34 4.42 17.03 25.69
CA LYS A 34 4.11 17.64 24.38
C LYS A 34 4.98 17.04 23.26
N LYS A 35 6.29 16.91 23.48
CA LYS A 35 7.21 16.33 22.50
C LYS A 35 6.91 14.87 22.21
N LEU A 36 6.58 14.09 23.23
CA LEU A 36 6.20 12.68 23.10
C LEU A 36 4.90 12.53 22.29
N LYS A 37 3.92 13.43 22.52
CA LYS A 37 2.68 13.45 21.72
C LYS A 37 2.95 13.81 20.27
N LEU A 38 3.75 14.85 20.05
CA LEU A 38 4.13 15.27 18.70
C LEU A 38 4.88 14.18 17.93
N LEU A 39 5.69 13.38 18.62
CA LEU A 39 6.44 12.27 18.06
C LEU A 39 5.55 11.12 17.58
N PHE A 40 4.50 10.77 18.34
CA PHE A 40 3.67 9.60 18.04
C PHE A 40 2.33 9.89 17.33
N ALA A 41 1.88 11.15 17.27
CA ALA A 41 0.56 11.49 16.72
C ALA A 41 0.54 11.97 15.26
N ASN A 42 1.70 12.21 14.63
CA ASN A 42 1.76 12.87 13.32
C ASN A 42 2.54 12.07 12.28
N PHE A 43 2.01 12.01 11.07
CA PHE A 43 2.78 11.67 9.87
C PHE A 43 3.39 12.94 9.27
N LEU A 44 4.57 12.80 8.67
CA LEU A 44 5.15 13.86 7.86
C LEU A 44 4.33 14.03 6.59
N THR A 45 4.31 15.22 6.01
CA THR A 45 3.66 15.45 4.71
C THR A 45 4.71 15.71 3.64
N CYS A 46 4.58 15.03 2.51
CA CYS A 46 5.34 15.28 1.28
C CYS A 46 4.37 15.77 0.20
N SER A 47 4.60 16.98 -0.30
CA SER A 47 3.78 17.60 -1.37
C SER A 47 4.50 17.74 -2.70
N THR A 48 5.68 17.13 -2.84
CA THR A 48 6.47 17.15 -4.07
C THR A 48 5.65 16.59 -5.25
N ALA A 49 5.80 17.19 -6.43
CA ALA A 49 5.07 16.78 -7.64
C ALA A 49 5.38 15.32 -8.04
N ALA A 50 4.42 14.67 -8.71
CA ALA A 50 4.52 13.25 -9.03
C ALA A 50 5.71 12.90 -9.92
N GLY A 51 5.99 13.72 -10.94
CA GLY A 51 7.11 13.53 -11.87
C GLY A 51 8.49 13.91 -11.32
N THR A 52 8.60 14.34 -10.06
CA THR A 52 9.90 14.69 -9.44
C THR A 52 10.39 13.55 -8.57
N ALA A 53 11.54 12.95 -8.90
CA ALA A 53 12.10 11.81 -8.16
C ALA A 53 12.51 12.18 -6.71
N ALA A 54 13.05 13.39 -6.50
CA ALA A 54 13.44 13.86 -5.17
C ALA A 54 12.21 14.30 -4.37
N LYS A 55 11.81 13.49 -3.38
CA LYS A 55 10.72 13.78 -2.46
C LYS A 55 11.26 14.43 -1.20
N VAL A 56 10.54 15.42 -0.68
CA VAL A 56 10.94 16.17 0.52
C VAL A 56 9.85 16.12 1.56
N ALA A 57 10.25 15.86 2.80
CA ALA A 57 9.39 15.93 3.97
C ALA A 57 10.13 16.63 5.12
N SER A 58 9.39 17.21 6.05
CA SER A 58 9.97 17.93 7.19
C SER A 58 9.32 17.50 8.51
N PHE A 59 10.13 17.43 9.56
CA PHE A 59 9.70 17.06 10.90
C PHE A 59 10.55 17.77 11.96
N THR A 60 9.97 18.36 12.99
CA THR A 60 10.76 19.06 14.01
C THR A 60 11.58 18.08 14.86
N ASN A 61 12.84 18.45 15.19
CA ASN A 61 13.75 17.64 16.02
C ASN A 61 14.07 16.24 15.47
N PHE A 62 14.08 16.08 14.14
CA PHE A 62 14.48 14.85 13.49
C PHE A 62 16.01 14.76 13.35
N ALA A 63 16.57 13.61 13.72
CA ALA A 63 17.93 13.19 13.41
C ALA A 63 17.87 11.93 12.55
N LEU A 64 18.70 11.86 11.52
CA LEU A 64 18.78 10.68 10.65
C LEU A 64 19.78 9.68 11.24
N GLU A 65 19.28 8.60 11.81
CA GLU A 65 20.07 7.48 12.33
C GLU A 65 19.53 6.15 11.79
N ALA A 66 20.39 5.15 11.67
CA ALA A 66 19.95 3.81 11.27
C ALA A 66 18.92 3.27 12.27
N GLY A 67 17.84 2.69 11.77
CA GLY A 67 16.67 2.26 12.54
C GLY A 67 15.60 3.34 12.73
N CYS A 68 15.81 4.57 12.27
CA CYS A 68 14.80 5.63 12.37
C CYS A 68 13.54 5.27 11.56
N LEU A 69 12.39 5.24 12.23
CA LEU A 69 11.08 4.95 11.65
C LEU A 69 10.27 6.24 11.49
N ILE A 70 9.72 6.48 10.31
CA ILE A 70 8.84 7.61 10.03
C ILE A 70 7.60 7.17 9.25
N ALA A 71 6.48 7.84 9.49
CA ALA A 71 5.29 7.75 8.64
C ALA A 71 5.21 8.99 7.76
N VAL A 72 5.06 8.82 6.44
CA VAL A 72 4.96 9.93 5.49
C VAL A 72 3.67 9.80 4.68
N LYS A 73 2.85 10.85 4.73
CA LYS A 73 1.71 11.06 3.83
C LYS A 73 2.17 11.79 2.59
N PHE A 74 1.90 11.22 1.42
CA PHE A 74 2.18 11.84 0.13
C PHE A 74 0.91 12.47 -0.42
N THR A 75 0.86 13.79 -0.62
CA THR A 75 -0.31 14.43 -1.22
C THR A 75 -0.40 14.15 -2.72
N ASN A 76 0.72 13.81 -3.35
CA ASN A 76 0.82 13.41 -4.75
C ASN A 76 1.53 12.05 -4.83
N GLY A 77 1.11 11.17 -5.74
CA GLY A 77 1.83 9.92 -6.00
C GLY A 77 3.24 10.13 -6.58
N ASN A 78 3.92 9.06 -6.97
CA ASN A 78 5.22 9.13 -7.63
C ASN A 78 5.20 8.48 -9.01
N SER A 79 5.45 9.22 -10.09
CA SER A 79 5.60 8.68 -11.44
C SER A 79 7.04 8.67 -11.96
N ALA A 80 7.99 9.22 -11.19
CA ALA A 80 9.41 9.23 -11.53
C ALA A 80 10.11 7.94 -11.09
N SER A 81 11.06 7.44 -11.89
CA SER A 81 11.90 6.30 -11.52
C SER A 81 12.93 6.69 -10.46
N GLY A 82 13.31 5.73 -9.60
CA GLY A 82 14.39 5.93 -8.63
C GLY A 82 14.09 7.03 -7.59
N ALA A 83 12.89 7.03 -7.02
CA ALA A 83 12.51 8.05 -6.05
C ALA A 83 13.45 8.05 -4.83
N THR A 84 13.75 9.26 -4.35
CA THR A 84 14.54 9.49 -3.13
C THR A 84 13.69 10.26 -2.13
N LEU A 85 13.98 10.09 -0.84
CA LEU A 85 13.37 10.86 0.23
C LEU A 85 14.44 11.61 0.99
N ASN A 86 14.24 12.92 1.12
CA ASN A 86 15.04 13.81 1.94
C ASN A 86 14.16 14.35 3.08
N VAL A 87 14.51 13.99 4.31
CA VAL A 87 13.83 14.50 5.51
C VAL A 87 14.71 15.56 6.14
N ASN A 88 14.18 16.77 6.35
CA ASN A 88 14.91 17.86 7.01
C ASN A 88 16.28 18.20 6.40
N SER A 89 16.42 18.08 5.08
CA SER A 89 17.70 18.37 4.41
C SER A 89 18.88 17.50 4.90
N THR A 90 18.62 16.31 5.45
CA THR A 90 19.65 15.32 5.83
C THR A 90 20.29 14.61 4.63
N GLY A 91 19.80 14.92 3.43
CA GLY A 91 20.30 14.39 2.16
C GLY A 91 19.27 13.48 1.51
N ALA A 92 19.24 13.48 0.17
CA ALA A 92 18.36 12.59 -0.58
C ALA A 92 18.88 11.15 -0.48
N LYS A 93 18.08 10.25 0.08
CA LYS A 93 18.38 8.81 0.17
C LYS A 93 17.39 8.04 -0.68
N ALA A 94 17.85 7.00 -1.37
CA ALA A 94 16.97 6.20 -2.23
C ALA A 94 15.89 5.49 -1.41
N ILE A 95 14.72 5.30 -2.01
CA ILE A 95 13.62 4.55 -1.42
C ILE A 95 13.63 3.13 -2.00
N TYR A 96 13.65 2.14 -1.11
CA TYR A 96 13.67 0.73 -1.42
C TYR A 96 12.38 0.07 -0.95
N TYR A 97 11.96 -0.94 -1.71
CA TYR A 97 10.87 -1.83 -1.37
C TYR A 97 11.27 -3.26 -1.74
N ASN A 98 11.11 -4.20 -0.81
CA ASN A 98 11.54 -5.61 -0.97
C ASN A 98 12.97 -5.78 -1.53
N GLY A 99 13.91 -4.98 -1.01
CA GLY A 99 15.33 -5.06 -1.37
C GLY A 99 15.70 -4.44 -2.71
N SER A 100 14.75 -3.83 -3.44
CA SER A 100 14.99 -3.15 -4.72
C SER A 100 14.59 -1.68 -4.65
N ALA A 101 15.17 -0.84 -5.52
CA ALA A 101 14.73 0.54 -5.66
C ALA A 101 13.24 0.60 -6.03
N ILE A 102 12.51 1.57 -5.45
CA ILE A 102 11.06 1.67 -5.63
C ILE A 102 10.69 1.94 -7.09
N SER A 103 9.72 1.17 -7.59
CA SER A 103 9.15 1.36 -8.92
C SER A 103 8.26 2.62 -8.99
N THR A 104 8.00 3.07 -10.21
CA THR A 104 7.01 4.11 -10.45
C THR A 104 5.62 3.66 -9.98
N ASN A 105 4.80 4.63 -9.59
CA ASN A 105 3.40 4.49 -9.16
C ASN A 105 3.12 3.65 -7.92
N VAL A 106 4.15 3.12 -7.23
CA VAL A 106 3.99 2.42 -5.93
C VAL A 106 3.51 3.38 -4.83
N ILE A 107 4.05 4.60 -4.80
CA ILE A 107 3.55 5.67 -3.93
C ILE A 107 2.31 6.27 -4.59
N ALA A 108 1.15 6.01 -4.00
CA ALA A 108 -0.13 6.51 -4.45
C ALA A 108 -0.42 7.92 -3.92
N THR A 109 -1.24 8.67 -4.66
CA THR A 109 -1.78 9.96 -4.24
C THR A 109 -2.58 9.79 -2.93
N ASN A 110 -2.31 10.64 -1.95
CA ASN A 110 -2.86 10.60 -0.59
C ASN A 110 -2.50 9.33 0.22
N GLY A 111 -1.56 8.51 -0.26
CA GLY A 111 -1.07 7.34 0.46
C GLY A 111 -0.23 7.71 1.69
N VAL A 112 -0.29 6.88 2.72
CA VAL A 112 0.52 6.98 3.94
C VAL A 112 1.37 5.72 4.08
N TYR A 113 2.68 5.90 4.15
CA TYR A 113 3.64 4.79 4.17
C TYR A 113 4.60 4.92 5.36
N LEU A 114 4.99 3.78 5.92
CA LEU A 114 6.05 3.68 6.92
C LEU A 114 7.38 3.43 6.23
N PHE A 115 8.40 4.17 6.65
CA PHE A 115 9.77 4.02 6.20
C PHE A 115 10.69 3.83 7.39
N ILE A 116 11.61 2.87 7.29
CA ILE A 116 12.74 2.73 8.20
C ILE A 116 14.03 3.07 7.48
N TYR A 117 14.91 3.85 8.08
CA TYR A 117 16.23 4.10 7.52
C TYR A 117 17.18 2.95 7.88
N ASP A 118 17.80 2.29 6.90
CA ASP A 118 18.71 1.16 7.15
C ASP A 118 20.17 1.58 7.41
N GLY A 119 20.45 2.90 7.38
CA GLY A 119 21.80 3.47 7.43
C GLY A 119 22.32 3.95 6.07
N THR A 120 21.66 3.58 4.97
CA THR A 120 21.99 3.99 3.60
C THR A 120 20.74 4.48 2.85
N ASN A 121 19.66 3.71 2.88
CA ASN A 121 18.43 3.90 2.13
C ASN A 121 17.20 3.93 3.06
N TRP A 122 16.09 4.47 2.55
CA TRP A 122 14.79 4.32 3.17
C TRP A 122 14.12 3.04 2.72
N VAL A 123 13.77 2.14 3.63
CA VAL A 123 13.03 0.91 3.35
C VAL A 123 11.55 1.13 3.65
N MET A 124 10.70 1.02 2.63
CA MET A 124 9.25 1.09 2.76
C MET A 124 8.69 -0.23 3.32
N LEU A 125 7.87 -0.16 4.37
CA LEU A 125 7.43 -1.32 5.14
C LEU A 125 6.01 -1.82 4.84
N ASN A 126 5.17 -1.04 4.13
CA ASN A 126 3.72 -1.30 4.08
C ASN A 126 3.01 -1.00 2.73
N PRO A 127 3.47 -1.43 1.56
CA PRO A 127 2.62 -1.32 0.37
C PRO A 127 1.67 -2.51 0.25
N ILE A 128 0.39 -2.22 -0.01
CA ILE A 128 -0.54 -3.18 -0.58
C ILE A 128 -0.14 -3.38 -2.04
N THR A 129 0.33 -4.57 -2.38
CA THR A 129 0.49 -5.02 -3.76
C THR A 129 -0.79 -5.72 -4.18
N LEU A 130 -1.61 -5.04 -5.01
CA LEU A 130 -2.63 -5.71 -5.81
C LEU A 130 -1.98 -6.06 -7.15
N SER A 131 -1.92 -7.35 -7.47
CA SER A 131 -1.43 -7.81 -8.76
C SER A 131 -2.57 -7.80 -9.77
N ASP A 132 -2.38 -7.12 -10.90
CA ASP A 132 -3.28 -7.20 -12.06
C ASP A 132 -3.10 -8.50 -12.87
N ALA A 133 -2.27 -9.43 -12.41
CA ALA A 133 -2.10 -10.76 -12.99
C ALA A 133 -2.33 -11.86 -11.95
N ILE A 134 -3.07 -12.91 -12.33
CA ILE A 134 -3.07 -14.19 -11.61
C ILE A 134 -1.87 -14.99 -12.12
N ALA A 135 -0.81 -15.04 -11.31
CA ALA A 135 0.33 -15.91 -11.57
C ALA A 135 0.09 -17.29 -10.96
N ASP A 136 0.49 -18.34 -11.67
CA ASP A 136 0.41 -19.72 -11.16
C ASP A 136 1.39 -19.89 -9.99
N GLY A 137 0.89 -20.40 -8.85
CA GLY A 137 1.70 -20.68 -7.65
C GLY A 137 1.87 -19.53 -6.63
N GLU A 138 1.32 -18.33 -6.88
CA GLU A 138 1.41 -17.21 -5.92
C GLU A 138 0.27 -17.26 -4.88
N THR A 139 0.62 -17.39 -3.60
CA THR A 139 -0.37 -17.46 -2.48
C THR A 139 -0.42 -16.20 -1.61
N GLY A 140 0.37 -15.18 -1.92
CA GLY A 140 0.56 -13.99 -1.08
C GLY A 140 -0.11 -12.71 -1.59
N LEU A 141 -0.70 -12.71 -2.77
CA LEU A 141 -1.26 -11.53 -3.43
C LEU A 141 -2.71 -11.79 -3.85
N ALA A 142 -3.63 -10.93 -3.40
CA ALA A 142 -5.00 -10.98 -3.89
C ALA A 142 -5.02 -10.42 -5.33
N PRO A 143 -5.56 -11.16 -6.31
CA PRO A 143 -5.69 -10.66 -7.68
C PRO A 143 -6.79 -9.61 -7.78
N THR A 144 -6.69 -8.70 -8.75
CA THR A 144 -7.77 -7.75 -9.04
C THR A 144 -8.97 -8.43 -9.70
N GLN A 145 -10.14 -7.78 -9.64
CA GLN A 145 -11.34 -8.28 -10.32
C GLN A 145 -11.12 -8.50 -11.82
N ASN A 146 -10.34 -7.63 -12.47
CA ASN A 146 -10.00 -7.75 -13.88
C ASN A 146 -9.11 -8.98 -14.16
N ALA A 147 -8.11 -9.24 -13.32
CA ALA A 147 -7.26 -10.43 -13.45
C ALA A 147 -8.05 -11.74 -13.34
N VAL A 148 -9.07 -11.77 -12.47
CA VAL A 148 -10.00 -12.90 -12.36
C VAL A 148 -10.85 -13.04 -13.62
N TYR A 149 -11.37 -11.94 -14.18
CA TYR A 149 -12.15 -11.97 -15.41
C TYR A 149 -11.33 -12.44 -16.62
N ASP A 150 -10.11 -11.93 -16.80
CA ASP A 150 -9.22 -12.33 -17.89
C ASP A 150 -8.84 -13.82 -17.79
N ALA A 151 -8.55 -14.31 -16.58
CA ALA A 151 -8.21 -15.71 -16.36
C ALA A 151 -9.40 -16.65 -16.60
N LEU A 152 -10.61 -16.25 -16.19
CA LEU A 152 -11.83 -17.03 -16.46
C LEU A 152 -12.11 -17.12 -17.97
N ILE A 153 -11.87 -16.04 -18.71
CA ILE A 153 -12.02 -16.01 -20.17
C ILE A 153 -10.97 -16.90 -20.85
N LEU A 154 -9.73 -16.92 -20.36
CA LEU A 154 -8.65 -17.74 -20.91
C LEU A 154 -8.77 -19.23 -20.56
N LYS A 155 -9.28 -19.56 -19.35
CA LYS A 155 -9.45 -20.96 -18.87
C LYS A 155 -10.72 -21.63 -19.39
N ALA A 156 -11.73 -20.86 -19.80
CA ALA A 156 -12.75 -21.37 -20.70
C ALA A 156 -12.12 -21.54 -22.09
N ASP A 157 -11.34 -22.62 -22.29
CA ASP A 157 -10.77 -22.93 -23.60
C ASP A 157 -11.90 -22.93 -24.62
N LYS A 158 -11.92 -21.87 -25.44
CA LYS A 158 -12.96 -21.64 -26.43
C LYS A 158 -13.10 -22.85 -27.36
N ILE A 159 -12.00 -23.55 -27.65
CA ILE A 159 -11.97 -24.74 -28.50
C ILE A 159 -12.67 -25.90 -27.80
N TYR A 160 -12.41 -26.12 -26.52
CA TYR A 160 -13.06 -27.16 -25.73
C TYR A 160 -14.56 -26.90 -25.55
N VAL A 161 -14.94 -25.66 -25.27
CA VAL A 161 -16.35 -25.25 -25.13
C VAL A 161 -17.08 -25.34 -26.48
N ASP A 162 -16.48 -24.84 -27.56
CA ASP A 162 -17.05 -24.95 -28.91
C ASP A 162 -17.17 -26.43 -29.34
N GLY A 163 -16.21 -27.29 -28.98
CA GLY A 163 -16.24 -28.73 -29.24
C GLY A 163 -17.32 -29.49 -28.46
N LEU A 164 -17.65 -29.06 -27.23
CA LEU A 164 -18.78 -29.61 -26.47
C LEU A 164 -20.14 -29.20 -27.05
N LEU A 165 -20.21 -28.00 -27.62
CA LEU A 165 -21.42 -27.43 -28.23
C LEU A 165 -21.62 -27.91 -29.67
N THR A 166 -20.61 -28.50 -30.29
CA THR A 166 -20.65 -28.96 -31.68
C THR A 166 -20.72 -30.49 -31.73
N LYS A 167 -21.79 -31.05 -32.29
CA LYS A 167 -21.97 -32.50 -32.41
C LYS A 167 -22.50 -32.87 -33.79
N GLN A 168 -22.08 -34.04 -34.27
CA GLN A 168 -22.67 -34.64 -35.46
C GLN A 168 -23.99 -35.31 -35.09
N ASP A 169 -25.05 -34.99 -35.80
CA ASP A 169 -26.31 -35.73 -35.71
C ASP A 169 -26.12 -37.09 -36.40
N THR A 170 -26.49 -38.15 -35.69
CA THR A 170 -26.33 -39.53 -36.15
C THR A 170 -27.32 -39.92 -37.24
N ASN A 171 -28.39 -39.14 -37.45
CA ASN A 171 -29.46 -39.47 -38.38
C ASN A 171 -29.22 -38.93 -39.79
N ASP A 172 -28.64 -37.73 -39.91
CA ASP A 172 -28.36 -37.10 -41.20
C ASP A 172 -26.86 -36.93 -41.49
N GLY A 173 -26.00 -37.25 -40.51
CA GLY A 173 -24.55 -37.15 -40.62
C GLY A 173 -24.03 -35.71 -40.64
N LYS A 174 -24.86 -34.71 -40.37
CA LYS A 174 -24.47 -33.30 -40.40
C LYS A 174 -23.98 -32.85 -39.03
N THR A 175 -23.13 -31.83 -39.02
CA THR A 175 -22.60 -31.27 -37.78
C THR A 175 -23.45 -30.07 -37.37
N TYR A 176 -23.85 -30.03 -36.11
CA TYR A 176 -24.66 -28.96 -35.54
C TYR A 176 -23.94 -28.32 -34.37
N LYS A 177 -24.05 -26.99 -34.27
CA LYS A 177 -23.60 -26.21 -33.12
C LYS A 177 -24.80 -25.75 -32.30
N ALA A 178 -24.78 -26.03 -31.00
CA ALA A 178 -25.70 -25.45 -30.04
C ALA A 178 -25.35 -23.97 -29.82
N VAL A 179 -26.30 -23.10 -30.15
CA VAL A 179 -26.18 -21.65 -30.04
C VAL A 179 -27.10 -21.19 -28.89
N PRO A 180 -26.53 -20.73 -27.77
CA PRO A 180 -27.32 -20.13 -26.70
C PRO A 180 -27.76 -18.73 -27.11
N SER A 181 -29.01 -18.37 -26.82
CA SER A 181 -29.50 -17.01 -26.88
C SER A 181 -30.17 -16.63 -25.55
N PHE A 182 -29.90 -15.41 -25.09
CA PHE A 182 -30.56 -14.84 -23.93
C PHE A 182 -31.48 -13.73 -24.38
N THR A 183 -32.77 -13.85 -24.09
CA THR A 183 -33.78 -12.82 -24.39
C THR A 183 -34.70 -12.71 -23.19
N ASP A 184 -34.91 -11.47 -22.71
CA ASP A 184 -35.74 -11.15 -21.55
C ASP A 184 -35.45 -11.98 -20.29
N GLY A 185 -34.17 -12.27 -20.04
CA GLY A 185 -33.72 -13.03 -18.87
C GLY A 185 -33.93 -14.55 -18.96
N VAL A 186 -34.39 -15.05 -20.10
CA VAL A 186 -34.54 -16.49 -20.37
C VAL A 186 -33.39 -16.96 -21.27
N LEU A 187 -32.70 -18.02 -20.83
CA LEU A 187 -31.75 -18.76 -21.66
C LEU A 187 -32.50 -19.74 -22.55
N SER A 188 -32.32 -19.63 -23.87
CA SER A 188 -32.80 -20.60 -24.85
C SER A 188 -31.64 -21.12 -25.71
N TRP A 189 -31.81 -22.29 -26.31
CA TRP A 189 -30.78 -22.94 -27.13
C TRP A 189 -31.38 -23.30 -28.49
N THR A 190 -30.69 -22.91 -29.56
CA THR A 190 -31.00 -23.34 -30.93
C THR A 190 -29.87 -24.21 -31.47
N ALA A 191 -30.14 -25.03 -32.47
CA ALA A 191 -29.13 -25.78 -33.20
C ALA A 191 -28.97 -25.17 -34.59
N GLU A 192 -27.73 -24.85 -34.97
CA GLU A 192 -27.40 -24.37 -36.31
C GLU A 192 -26.51 -25.39 -37.01
N GLU A 193 -26.83 -25.71 -38.27
CA GLU A 193 -25.99 -26.59 -39.10
C GLU A 193 -24.65 -25.89 -39.38
N VAL A 194 -23.55 -26.56 -39.04
CA VAL A 194 -22.19 -26.14 -39.35
C VAL A 194 -21.88 -26.66 -40.75
N VAL A 195 -21.95 -25.77 -41.74
CA VAL A 195 -21.64 -26.06 -43.16
C VAL A 195 -20.15 -26.38 -43.33
#